data_AF-A0A8H3DJ99-F1
#
_entry.id   AF-A0A8H3DJ99-F1
#
_cell.length_a   1.000
_cell.length_b   1.000
_cell.length_c   1.000
_cell.angle_alpha   90.00
_cell.angle_beta   90.00
_cell.angle_gamma   90.00
#
_symmetry.space_group_name_H-M   'P 1'
#
loop_
_entity.id
_entity.type
_entity.pdbx_description
1 polymer ?
#
loop_
_entity_poly.entity_id
_entity_poly.type
_entity_poly.pdbx_seq_one_letter_code
_entity_poly.pdbx_strand_id
1 'polypeptide(L)'
;GSQDTITFARNYLYQTSGRGPRIGGTSPYSQVVHMYNNYFVDITDHAMDADTGAHALLEGNYFNSVVRPSIADRPGIAFAPTSATMTAQCKSSLGRDCVSNTLLGSGELAGAANTAAISKFTANAAKSADIMDPSKVGAYVQDNAGTGKIN
;
A
#
# COMPACT_ATOMS: atom_id res chain seq x y z
N GLY A 1 8.73 12.62 7.38
CA GLY A 1 9.62 13.76 7.08
C GLY A 1 8.89 14.78 6.23
N SER A 2 9.61 15.79 5.76
CA SER A 2 9.04 17.00 5.14
C SER A 2 8.64 16.80 3.67
N GLN A 3 9.37 15.96 2.92
CA GLN A 3 9.17 15.65 1.50
C GLN A 3 9.71 14.24 1.20
N ASP A 4 9.22 13.24 1.93
CA ASP A 4 9.82 11.90 1.86
C ASP A 4 9.23 11.11 0.68
N THR A 5 10.10 10.37 -0.01
CA THR A 5 9.70 9.30 -0.93
C THR A 5 10.08 7.96 -0.31
N ILE A 6 9.10 7.08 -0.12
CA ILE A 6 9.27 5.84 0.65
C ILE A 6 8.78 4.67 -0.19
N THR A 7 9.60 3.63 -0.31
CA THR A 7 9.17 2.31 -0.75
C THR A 7 8.95 1.44 0.47
N PHE A 8 7.72 0.97 0.67
CA PHE A 8 7.35 0.05 1.73
C PHE A 8 6.97 -1.28 1.09
N ALA A 9 7.93 -2.18 0.95
CA ALA A 9 7.76 -3.38 0.15
C ALA A 9 8.12 -4.67 0.90
N ARG A 10 7.35 -5.73 0.65
CA ARG A 10 7.64 -7.10 1.12
C ARG A 10 7.77 -7.22 2.64
N ASN A 11 7.05 -6.39 3.39
CA ASN A 11 7.02 -6.39 4.85
C ASN A 11 5.95 -7.33 5.39
N TYR A 12 6.21 -7.87 6.58
CA TYR A 12 5.24 -8.65 7.36
C TYR A 12 4.66 -7.81 8.49
N LEU A 13 3.36 -7.48 8.41
CA LEU A 13 2.64 -6.72 9.42
C LEU A 13 1.66 -7.65 10.11
N TYR A 14 2.02 -8.07 11.31
CA TYR A 14 1.33 -9.12 12.06
C TYR A 14 0.89 -8.63 13.43
N GLN A 15 -0.37 -8.92 13.80
CA GLN A 15 -0.92 -8.65 15.12
C GLN A 15 -0.75 -7.19 15.59
N THR A 16 -1.13 -6.26 14.73
CA THR A 16 -1.20 -4.83 15.07
C THR A 16 -2.65 -4.37 15.23
N SER A 17 -2.85 -3.11 15.63
CA SER A 17 -4.17 -2.51 15.83
C SER A 17 -4.29 -1.13 15.20
N GLY A 18 -3.40 -0.76 14.29
CA GLY A 18 -3.38 0.60 13.74
C GLY A 18 -2.03 1.00 13.17
N ARG A 19 -2.05 2.08 12.37
CA ARG A 19 -0.85 2.80 11.91
C ARG A 19 0.23 1.90 11.30
N GLY A 20 -0.18 0.89 10.55
CA GLY A 20 0.69 0.03 9.76
C GLY A 20 0.52 0.28 8.27
N PRO A 21 0.93 1.43 7.69
CA PRO A 21 1.50 2.63 8.33
C PRO A 21 0.49 3.76 8.55
N ARG A 22 0.88 4.81 9.29
CA ARG A 22 0.27 6.14 9.19
C ARG A 22 1.16 7.05 8.35
N ILE A 23 0.60 7.63 7.30
CA ILE A 23 1.30 8.43 6.29
C ILE A 23 0.88 9.90 6.44
N GLY A 24 1.84 10.82 6.40
CA GLY A 24 1.57 12.26 6.53
C GLY A 24 1.19 12.68 7.95
N GLY A 25 0.34 13.71 8.06
CA GLY A 25 -0.22 14.20 9.34
C GLY A 25 0.32 15.54 9.82
N THR A 26 1.29 16.14 9.13
CA THR A 26 1.86 17.45 9.49
C THR A 26 1.93 18.35 8.26
N SER A 27 1.18 19.46 8.26
CA SER A 27 1.29 20.49 7.22
C SER A 27 2.53 21.37 7.45
N PRO A 28 3.25 21.84 6.41
CA PRO A 28 2.97 21.69 4.97
C PRO A 28 3.65 20.48 4.32
N TYR A 29 4.01 19.47 5.11
CA TYR A 29 4.83 18.35 4.64
C TYR A 29 4.04 17.34 3.83
N SER A 30 4.74 16.67 2.92
CA SER A 30 4.18 15.62 2.08
C SER A 30 5.03 14.36 2.09
N GLN A 31 4.37 13.22 1.84
CA GLN A 31 5.01 11.91 1.77
C GLN A 31 4.42 11.14 0.59
N VAL A 32 5.29 10.65 -0.28
CA VAL A 32 4.94 9.78 -1.40
C VAL A 32 5.36 8.37 -1.06
N VAL A 33 4.40 7.49 -0.80
CA VAL A 33 4.65 6.13 -0.29
C VAL A 33 4.15 5.10 -1.29
N HIS A 34 5.08 4.35 -1.87
CA HIS A 34 4.78 3.19 -2.71
C HIS A 34 4.79 1.93 -1.86
N MET A 35 3.63 1.33 -1.67
CA MET A 35 3.44 0.12 -0.86
C MET A 35 3.15 -1.07 -1.77
N TYR A 36 4.04 -2.05 -1.81
CA TYR A 36 3.78 -3.24 -2.63
C TYR A 36 4.23 -4.56 -2.03
N ASN A 37 3.47 -5.61 -2.34
CA ASN A 37 3.73 -6.98 -1.90
C ASN A 37 3.97 -7.13 -0.39
N ASN A 38 3.33 -6.30 0.44
CA ASN A 38 3.33 -6.49 1.88
C ASN A 38 2.24 -7.48 2.28
N TYR A 39 2.48 -8.20 3.38
CA TYR A 39 1.51 -9.11 3.97
C TYR A 39 1.02 -8.54 5.30
N PHE A 40 -0.26 -8.13 5.33
CA PHE A 40 -0.96 -7.64 6.50
C PHE A 40 -1.85 -8.76 7.04
N VAL A 41 -1.69 -9.11 8.32
CA VAL A 41 -2.38 -10.26 8.90
C VAL A 41 -2.75 -10.05 10.37
N ASP A 42 -3.96 -10.49 10.72
CA ASP A 42 -4.51 -10.45 12.08
C ASP A 42 -4.48 -9.03 12.68
N ILE A 43 -4.91 -8.04 11.90
CA ILE A 43 -4.96 -6.64 12.35
C ILE A 43 -6.36 -6.37 12.90
N THR A 44 -6.41 -6.15 14.21
CA THR A 44 -7.65 -6.10 15.00
C THR A 44 -8.45 -4.80 14.86
N ASP A 45 -7.88 -3.80 14.18
CA ASP A 45 -8.58 -2.55 13.89
C ASP A 45 -8.28 -2.04 12.47
N HIS A 46 -7.22 -1.25 12.26
CA HIS A 46 -6.91 -0.70 10.94
C HIS A 46 -5.45 -0.90 10.55
N ALA A 47 -5.17 -0.96 9.24
CA ALA A 47 -3.81 -1.01 8.72
C ALA A 47 -3.31 0.39 8.32
N MET A 48 -3.77 0.94 7.19
CA MET A 48 -3.22 2.17 6.62
C MET A 48 -4.05 3.43 6.92
N ASP A 49 -3.37 4.48 7.36
CA ASP A 49 -3.90 5.83 7.52
C ASP A 49 -3.24 6.80 6.53
N ALA A 50 -4.04 7.46 5.67
CA ALA A 50 -3.56 8.48 4.72
C ALA A 50 -3.97 9.89 5.20
N ASP A 51 -3.18 10.52 6.05
CA ASP A 51 -3.45 11.87 6.58
C ASP A 51 -2.94 13.00 5.66
N THR A 52 -3.05 14.24 6.11
CA THR A 52 -2.67 15.45 5.38
C THR A 52 -1.26 15.31 4.81
N GLY A 53 -1.12 15.54 3.50
CA GLY A 53 0.15 15.41 2.80
C GLY A 53 0.50 13.99 2.33
N ALA A 54 -0.34 12.98 2.61
CA ALA A 54 -0.11 11.62 2.12
C ALA A 54 -0.47 11.47 0.64
N HIS A 55 0.43 10.82 -0.09
CA HIS A 55 0.24 10.35 -1.46
C HIS A 55 0.65 8.87 -1.51
N ALA A 56 -0.33 7.97 -1.47
CA ALA A 56 -0.06 6.53 -1.35
C ALA A 56 -0.49 5.75 -2.59
N LEU A 57 0.35 4.81 -3.03
CA LEU A 57 0.00 3.78 -4.00
C LEU A 57 0.18 2.43 -3.31
N LEU A 58 -0.89 1.65 -3.23
CA LEU A 58 -0.88 0.31 -2.65
C LEU A 58 -1.19 -0.70 -3.75
N GLU A 59 -0.22 -1.48 -4.20
CA GLU A 59 -0.45 -2.49 -5.23
C GLU A 59 0.14 -3.86 -4.87
N GLY A 60 -0.58 -4.91 -5.24
CA GLY A 60 -0.16 -6.28 -5.00
C GLY A 60 0.05 -6.66 -3.54
N ASN A 61 -0.56 -5.96 -2.58
CA ASN A 61 -0.51 -6.32 -1.16
C ASN A 61 -1.55 -7.40 -0.83
N TYR A 62 -1.30 -8.14 0.24
CA TYR A 62 -2.21 -9.17 0.74
C TYR A 62 -2.70 -8.79 2.14
N PHE A 63 -4.01 -8.64 2.30
CA PHE A 63 -4.65 -8.40 3.60
C PHE A 63 -5.41 -9.66 4.00
N ASN A 64 -5.07 -10.23 5.14
CA ASN A 64 -5.67 -11.43 5.69
C ASN A 64 -6.20 -11.17 7.10
N SER A 65 -7.51 -11.27 7.31
CA SER A 65 -8.13 -11.00 8.63
C SER A 65 -7.78 -9.60 9.18
N VAL A 66 -7.85 -8.58 8.31
CA VAL A 66 -7.64 -7.16 8.66
C VAL A 66 -9.00 -6.47 8.73
N VAL A 67 -9.39 -5.96 9.88
CA VAL A 67 -10.74 -5.38 10.07
C VAL A 67 -10.96 -4.18 9.13
N ARG A 68 -10.00 -3.26 9.05
CA ARG A 68 -10.03 -2.09 8.14
C ARG A 68 -8.68 -1.90 7.44
N PRO A 69 -8.48 -2.47 6.23
CA PRO A 69 -7.23 -2.26 5.46
C PRO A 69 -6.87 -0.79 5.27
N SER A 70 -7.86 0.08 5.13
CA SER A 70 -7.70 1.53 5.24
C SER A 70 -8.93 2.20 5.85
N ILE A 71 -8.78 3.43 6.30
CA ILE A 71 -9.86 4.24 6.87
C ILE A 71 -10.28 5.33 5.87
N ALA A 72 -11.59 5.51 5.67
CA ALA A 72 -12.18 6.58 4.88
C ALA A 72 -12.05 7.97 5.55
N ASP A 73 -12.46 9.02 4.84
CA ASP A 73 -12.58 10.39 5.37
C ASP A 73 -11.28 10.98 5.96
N ARG A 74 -10.13 10.46 5.52
CA ARG A 74 -8.82 11.04 5.82
C ARG A 74 -8.41 12.06 4.75
N PRO A 75 -7.68 13.13 5.10
CA PRO A 75 -7.37 14.23 4.18
C PRO A 75 -6.25 13.93 3.16
N GLY A 76 -5.57 12.80 3.26
CA GLY A 76 -4.60 12.33 2.28
C GLY A 76 -5.25 11.69 1.05
N ILE A 77 -4.43 11.38 0.05
CA ILE A 77 -4.88 10.69 -1.16
C ILE A 77 -4.17 9.34 -1.31
N ALA A 78 -4.95 8.30 -1.56
CA ALA A 78 -4.45 6.95 -1.76
C ALA A 78 -5.11 6.30 -2.99
N PHE A 79 -4.35 5.46 -3.68
CA PHE A 79 -4.84 4.58 -4.74
C PHE A 79 -4.45 3.14 -4.44
N ALA A 80 -5.44 2.25 -4.29
CA ALA A 80 -5.28 0.85 -3.95
C ALA A 80 -6.23 0.00 -4.80
N PRO A 81 -5.83 -0.40 -6.03
CA PRO A 81 -6.71 -1.12 -6.93
C PRO A 81 -7.06 -2.51 -6.38
N THR A 82 -8.31 -2.91 -6.59
CA THR A 82 -8.85 -4.26 -6.27
C THR A 82 -9.55 -4.92 -7.47
N SER A 83 -9.49 -4.29 -8.65
CA SER A 83 -10.15 -4.77 -9.86
C SER A 83 -9.35 -4.39 -11.12
N ALA A 84 -9.59 -5.11 -12.22
CA ALA A 84 -8.93 -4.86 -13.51
C ALA A 84 -9.18 -3.43 -14.05
N THR A 85 -10.36 -2.86 -13.79
CA THR A 85 -10.67 -1.48 -14.20
C THR A 85 -9.82 -0.48 -13.45
N MET A 86 -9.60 -0.68 -12.14
CA MET A 86 -8.74 0.19 -11.35
C MET A 86 -7.27 0.01 -11.71
N THR A 87 -6.79 -1.22 -11.91
CA THR A 87 -5.37 -1.47 -12.24
C THR A 87 -4.95 -0.78 -13.53
N ALA A 88 -5.82 -0.74 -14.55
CA ALA A 88 -5.57 -0.08 -15.82
C ALA A 88 -5.37 1.45 -15.69
N GLN A 89 -5.86 2.08 -14.61
CA GLN A 89 -5.70 3.54 -14.41
C GLN A 89 -4.23 3.95 -14.17
N CYS A 90 -3.36 3.01 -13.79
CA CYS A 90 -1.95 3.29 -13.59
C CYS A 90 -1.16 3.47 -14.89
N LYS A 91 -1.69 2.98 -16.02
CA LYS A 91 -0.98 2.94 -17.30
C LYS A 91 -0.46 4.31 -17.73
N SER A 92 -1.25 5.36 -17.56
CA SER A 92 -0.92 6.73 -17.98
C SER A 92 0.24 7.35 -17.18
N SER A 93 0.35 7.00 -15.90
CA SER A 93 1.33 7.60 -14.97
C SER A 93 2.56 6.74 -14.78
N LEU A 94 2.39 5.42 -14.70
CA LEU A 94 3.46 4.46 -14.42
C LEU A 94 4.01 3.77 -15.68
N GLY A 95 3.30 3.82 -16.82
CA GLY A 95 3.65 3.08 -18.04
C GLY A 95 3.26 1.58 -18.00
N ARG A 96 2.72 1.11 -16.88
CA ARG A 96 2.23 -0.25 -16.65
C ARG A 96 0.90 -0.22 -15.91
N ASP A 97 0.17 -1.31 -16.00
CA ASP A 97 -0.98 -1.53 -15.11
C ASP A 97 -0.45 -1.75 -13.69
N CYS A 98 -1.23 -1.34 -12.70
CA CYS A 98 -0.95 -1.71 -11.31
C CYS A 98 -1.31 -3.18 -11.08
N VAL A 99 -0.87 -3.73 -9.94
CA VAL A 99 -1.31 -5.06 -9.49
C VAL A 99 -2.41 -4.93 -8.43
N SER A 100 -3.49 -5.69 -8.59
CA SER A 100 -4.61 -5.68 -7.62
C SER A 100 -4.14 -6.13 -6.24
N ASN A 101 -4.69 -5.53 -5.18
CA ASN A 101 -4.53 -6.05 -3.82
C ASN A 101 -5.48 -7.24 -3.60
N THR A 102 -5.12 -8.13 -2.67
CA THR A 102 -5.96 -9.26 -2.24
C THR A 102 -6.51 -9.01 -0.84
N LEU A 103 -7.81 -9.23 -0.67
CA LEU A 103 -8.53 -9.11 0.59
C LEU A 103 -9.12 -10.48 0.94
N LEU A 104 -8.57 -11.15 1.96
CA LEU A 104 -9.07 -12.41 2.49
C LEU A 104 -9.57 -12.20 3.91
N GLY A 105 -10.85 -12.47 4.17
CA GLY A 105 -11.45 -12.27 5.50
C GLY A 105 -11.26 -10.85 6.06
N SER A 106 -11.04 -9.86 5.19
CA SER A 106 -10.68 -8.48 5.53
C SER A 106 -11.76 -7.51 5.08
N GLY A 107 -11.80 -6.33 5.70
CA GLY A 107 -12.63 -5.21 5.24
C GLY A 107 -12.18 -4.64 3.90
N GLU A 108 -12.82 -3.55 3.48
CA GLU A 108 -12.50 -2.86 2.23
C GLU A 108 -11.31 -1.90 2.37
N LEU A 109 -10.67 -1.58 1.24
CA LEU A 109 -9.70 -0.48 1.12
C LEU A 109 -10.43 0.87 0.96
N ALA A 110 -11.20 1.25 1.99
CA ALA A 110 -12.01 2.46 1.98
C ALA A 110 -11.16 3.73 1.81
N GLY A 111 -11.65 4.69 1.01
CA GLY A 111 -10.94 5.96 0.76
C GLY A 111 -9.72 5.87 -0.15
N ALA A 112 -9.43 4.71 -0.74
CA ALA A 112 -8.21 4.47 -1.52
C ALA A 112 -8.45 4.32 -3.04
N ALA A 113 -9.39 5.07 -3.61
CA ALA A 113 -9.68 5.03 -5.05
C ALA A 113 -9.24 6.32 -5.81
N ASN A 114 -8.42 7.17 -5.19
CA ASN A 114 -8.08 8.48 -5.73
C ASN A 114 -6.87 8.41 -6.68
N THR A 115 -7.13 8.48 -7.99
CA THR A 115 -6.09 8.39 -9.04
C THR A 115 -5.08 9.54 -9.01
N ALA A 116 -5.40 10.68 -8.38
CA ALA A 116 -4.45 11.77 -8.21
C ALA A 116 -3.21 11.34 -7.40
N ALA A 117 -3.32 10.29 -6.58
CA ALA A 117 -2.18 9.72 -5.85
C ALA A 117 -1.13 9.14 -6.81
N ILE A 118 -1.56 8.49 -7.90
CA ILE A 118 -0.66 7.84 -8.87
C ILE A 118 0.21 8.88 -9.60
N SER A 119 -0.34 10.08 -9.84
CA SER A 119 0.37 11.17 -10.54
C SER A 119 1.67 11.63 -9.83
N LYS A 120 1.81 11.32 -8.53
CA LYS A 120 2.98 11.68 -7.72
C LYS A 120 4.17 10.72 -7.91
N PHE A 121 3.95 9.55 -8.50
CA PHE A 121 4.98 8.52 -8.71
C PHE A 121 5.69 8.71 -10.05
N THR A 122 6.54 9.74 -10.11
CA THR A 122 7.32 10.09 -11.32
C THR A 122 8.67 9.38 -11.38
N ALA A 123 9.20 8.95 -10.24
CA ALA A 123 10.51 8.31 -10.11
C ALA A 123 10.57 6.93 -10.77
N ASN A 124 11.71 6.60 -11.37
CA ASN A 124 11.90 5.30 -12.03
C ASN A 124 11.70 4.12 -11.09
N ALA A 125 12.10 4.24 -9.82
CA ALA A 125 11.94 3.18 -8.83
C ALA A 125 10.48 2.70 -8.69
N ALA A 126 9.49 3.61 -8.78
CA ALA A 126 8.08 3.23 -8.73
C ALA A 126 7.57 2.64 -10.05
N LYS A 127 8.03 3.20 -11.18
CA LYS A 127 7.63 2.75 -12.53
C LYS A 127 8.17 1.38 -12.88
N SER A 128 9.43 1.10 -12.51
CA SER A 128 10.11 -0.18 -12.75
C SER A 128 9.99 -1.18 -11.59
N ALA A 129 9.13 -0.92 -10.61
CA ALA A 129 8.93 -1.83 -9.50
C ALA A 129 8.41 -3.19 -9.99
N ASP A 130 9.07 -4.27 -9.55
CA ASP A 130 8.67 -5.64 -9.84
C ASP A 130 7.69 -6.13 -8.78
N ILE A 131 6.41 -6.11 -9.17
CA ILE A 131 5.29 -6.44 -8.30
C ILE A 131 4.88 -7.89 -8.55
N MET A 132 5.13 -8.77 -7.56
CA MET A 132 4.76 -10.18 -7.69
C MET A 132 3.25 -10.37 -7.62
N ASP A 133 2.79 -11.53 -8.11
CA ASP A 133 1.41 -11.97 -7.97
C ASP A 133 0.99 -11.94 -6.49
N PRO A 134 -0.12 -11.24 -6.15
CA PRO A 134 -0.59 -11.11 -4.77
C PRO A 134 -0.75 -12.47 -4.07
N SER A 135 -1.18 -13.51 -4.78
CA SER A 135 -1.38 -14.84 -4.21
C SER A 135 -0.11 -15.47 -3.64
N LYS A 136 1.08 -15.03 -4.09
CA LYS A 136 2.38 -15.52 -3.63
C LYS A 136 2.92 -14.72 -2.44
N VAL A 137 2.36 -13.55 -2.16
CA VAL A 137 2.89 -12.60 -1.19
C VAL A 137 2.90 -13.16 0.22
N GLY A 138 1.83 -13.84 0.65
CA GLY A 138 1.75 -14.42 1.99
C GLY A 138 2.91 -15.37 2.28
N ALA A 139 3.07 -16.39 1.43
CA ALA A 139 4.16 -17.37 1.56
C ALA A 139 5.54 -16.71 1.44
N TYR A 140 5.75 -15.89 0.41
CA TYR A 140 7.03 -15.22 0.19
C TYR A 140 7.43 -14.36 1.40
N VAL A 141 6.53 -13.52 1.90
CA VAL A 141 6.84 -12.63 3.02
C VAL A 141 7.10 -13.43 4.30
N GLN A 142 6.33 -14.48 4.57
CA GLN A 142 6.56 -15.32 5.74
C GLN A 142 7.89 -16.06 5.69
N ASP A 143 8.37 -16.44 4.51
CA ASP A 143 9.66 -17.14 4.36
C ASP A 143 10.86 -16.20 4.47
N ASN A 144 10.67 -14.91 4.13
CA ASN A 144 11.80 -14.01 3.82
C ASN A 144 11.87 -12.76 4.69
N ALA A 145 10.78 -12.33 5.34
CA ALA A 145 10.77 -11.11 6.15
C ALA A 145 11.19 -11.38 7.60
N GLY A 146 12.02 -10.47 8.13
CA GLY A 146 12.45 -10.45 9.53
C GLY A 146 13.93 -10.73 9.72
N THR A 147 14.43 -10.42 10.91
CA THR A 147 15.83 -10.66 11.27
C THR A 147 16.18 -12.14 11.21
N GLY A 148 17.36 -12.46 10.68
CA GLY A 148 17.83 -13.85 10.56
C GLY A 148 17.41 -14.56 9.27
N LYS A 149 16.65 -13.88 8.40
CA LYS A 149 16.34 -14.33 7.03
C LYS A 149 17.08 -13.42 6.06
N ILE A 150 18.13 -13.96 5.44
CA ILE A 150 18.97 -13.25 4.46
C ILE A 150 18.96 -14.10 3.19
N ASN A 151 18.60 -13.47 2.08
CA ASN A 151 18.45 -14.10 0.78
C ASN A 151 19.42 -13.47 -0.22
#